data_AF-A0A0C4DIG7-F1
#
_entry.id   AF-A0A0C4DIG7-F1
#
_cell.length_a   1.000
_cell.length_b   1.000
_cell.length_c   1.000
_cell.angle_alpha   90.00
_cell.angle_beta   90.00
_cell.angle_gamma   90.00
#
_symmetry.space_group_name_H-M   'P 1'
#
loop_
_entity.id
_entity.type
_entity.pdbx_description
1 polymer ?
#
loop_
_entity_poly.entity_id
_entity_poly.type
_entity_poly.pdbx_seq_one_letter_code
_entity_poly.pdbx_strand_id
1 'polypeptide(L)'
;TSHQPDMIQLMVDYLYTGDYSIGMNETDETNTASNSGALSTHAIMYALGDEYDIKGLRDLSARKYSWSLDESLELDNFLLSIPHVYTLTPESSRGLRDPALEYARNKLQAAGGRSDIRDAFDELVMECPEFLKELLYYCVQAPSLGYCPCTGPRNKVPVEAEGYRCKGCGKEGASLSRP
;
A
#
# COMPACT_ATOMS: atom_id res chain seq x y z
N THR A 1 -19.17 -0.23 -16.28
CA THR A 1 -18.41 0.59 -15.33
C THR A 1 -19.25 1.81 -14.95
N SER A 2 -19.82 1.80 -13.75
CA SER A 2 -20.60 2.93 -13.20
C SER A 2 -19.63 3.83 -12.45
N HIS A 3 -18.86 4.65 -13.16
CA HIS A 3 -17.94 5.58 -12.51
C HIS A 3 -18.76 6.58 -11.69
N GLN A 4 -18.50 6.62 -10.38
CA GLN A 4 -19.17 7.57 -9.50
C GLN A 4 -18.86 8.99 -10.01
N PRO A 5 -19.85 9.89 -10.09
CA PRO A 5 -19.67 11.25 -10.62
C PRO A 5 -18.47 12.00 -10.04
N ASP A 6 -18.17 11.76 -8.76
CA ASP A 6 -17.05 12.39 -8.05
C ASP A 6 -15.68 12.01 -8.62
N MET A 7 -15.49 10.75 -9.03
CA MET A 7 -14.22 10.28 -9.60
C MET A 7 -13.99 10.85 -11.00
N ILE A 8 -15.07 11.01 -11.77
CA ILE A 8 -15.01 11.68 -13.07
C ILE A 8 -14.69 13.17 -12.88
N GLN A 9 -15.26 13.81 -11.86
CA GLN A 9 -14.92 15.21 -11.56
C GLN A 9 -13.44 15.37 -11.23
N LEU A 10 -12.87 14.50 -10.38
CA LEU A 10 -11.43 14.51 -10.09
C LEU A 10 -10.58 14.28 -11.35
N MET A 11 -11.04 13.42 -12.27
CA MET A 11 -10.36 13.19 -13.54
C MET A 11 -10.41 14.43 -14.44
N VAL A 12 -11.55 15.11 -14.48
CA VAL A 12 -11.70 16.39 -15.20
C VAL A 12 -10.78 17.44 -14.59
N ASP A 13 -10.73 17.57 -13.27
CA ASP A 13 -9.85 18.52 -12.58
C ASP A 13 -8.38 18.27 -12.92
N TYR A 14 -7.96 17.00 -12.98
CA TYR A 14 -6.63 16.61 -13.45
C TYR A 14 -6.37 17.04 -14.89
N LEU A 15 -7.32 16.84 -15.81
CA LEU A 15 -7.14 17.20 -17.22
C LEU A 15 -6.96 18.72 -17.40
N TYR A 16 -7.57 19.54 -16.54
CA TYR A 16 -7.44 20.99 -16.61
C TYR A 16 -6.21 21.53 -15.87
N THR A 17 -5.81 20.93 -14.75
CA THR A 17 -4.79 21.50 -13.85
C THR A 17 -3.49 20.71 -13.80
N GLY A 18 -3.49 19.46 -14.29
CA GLY A 18 -2.39 18.51 -14.15
C GLY A 18 -2.31 17.85 -12.76
N ASP A 19 -3.25 18.14 -11.87
CA ASP A 19 -3.34 17.55 -10.53
C ASP A 19 -4.80 17.30 -10.13
N TYR A 20 -5.03 16.42 -9.16
CA TYR A 20 -6.33 16.32 -8.50
C TYR A 20 -6.11 16.28 -6.99
N SER A 21 -7.02 16.94 -6.29
CA SER A 21 -7.01 17.00 -4.83
C SER A 21 -8.31 16.41 -4.33
N ILE A 22 -8.21 15.52 -3.35
CA ILE A 22 -9.37 14.99 -2.66
C ILE A 22 -9.81 16.08 -1.69
N GLY A 23 -10.70 16.95 -2.15
CA GLY A 23 -11.28 17.99 -1.31
C GLY A 23 -12.17 17.36 -0.24
N MET A 24 -11.90 17.64 1.03
CA MET A 24 -12.90 17.46 2.08
C MET A 24 -14.01 18.46 1.78
N ASN A 25 -15.07 18.05 1.10
CA ASN A 25 -16.23 18.91 1.00
C ASN A 25 -16.81 19.11 2.40
N GLU A 26 -16.99 20.38 2.73
CA GLU A 26 -17.27 20.95 4.04
C GLU A 26 -18.58 20.44 4.67
N THR A 27 -18.66 20.63 6.00
CA THR A 27 -19.78 20.40 6.93
C THR A 27 -20.05 18.96 7.36
N ASP A 28 -19.19 18.40 8.21
CA ASP A 28 -19.66 17.73 9.43
C ASP A 28 -18.61 17.81 10.53
N GLU A 29 -18.97 18.39 11.67
CA GLU A 29 -18.15 18.53 12.88
C GLU A 29 -17.92 17.18 13.59
N THR A 30 -17.46 16.16 12.86
CA THR A 30 -17.01 14.87 13.45
C THR A 30 -15.66 14.48 12.88
N ASN A 31 -14.65 15.11 13.48
CA ASN A 31 -13.26 15.15 13.04
C ASN A 31 -12.51 13.85 13.38
N THR A 32 -12.86 12.73 12.73
CA THR A 32 -12.07 11.48 12.74
C THR A 32 -12.16 10.61 11.47
N ALA A 33 -12.98 10.95 10.46
CA ALA A 33 -13.19 10.10 9.27
C ALA A 33 -12.46 10.54 7.98
N SER A 34 -11.47 11.44 8.07
CA SER A 34 -11.07 12.27 6.92
C SER A 34 -9.81 11.84 6.15
N ASN A 35 -9.25 10.65 6.41
CA ASN A 35 -8.24 10.02 5.54
C ASN A 35 -8.68 8.67 4.96
N SER A 36 -9.87 8.19 5.33
CA SER A 36 -10.30 6.81 5.06
C SER A 36 -10.48 6.49 3.57
N GLY A 37 -10.95 7.45 2.78
CA GLY A 37 -11.20 7.27 1.34
C GLY A 37 -10.03 7.60 0.41
N ALA A 38 -8.90 8.11 0.93
CA ALA A 38 -7.85 8.66 0.07
C ALA A 38 -7.18 7.59 -0.80
N LEU A 39 -6.82 6.43 -0.22
CA LEU A 39 -6.21 5.33 -0.95
C LEU A 39 -7.14 4.72 -2.00
N SER A 40 -8.39 4.47 -1.62
CA SER A 40 -9.40 3.97 -2.56
C SER A 40 -9.60 4.93 -3.73
N THR A 41 -9.65 6.23 -3.45
CA THR A 41 -9.72 7.26 -4.49
C THR A 41 -8.49 7.21 -5.41
N HIS A 42 -7.28 7.18 -4.86
CA HIS A 42 -6.05 7.07 -5.68
C HIS A 42 -6.02 5.77 -6.51
N ALA A 43 -6.50 4.65 -5.97
CA ALA A 43 -6.60 3.40 -6.70
C ALA A 43 -7.61 3.47 -7.87
N ILE A 44 -8.77 4.09 -7.64
CA ILE A 44 -9.78 4.31 -8.69
C ILE A 44 -9.24 5.28 -9.76
N MET A 45 -8.61 6.39 -9.36
CA MET A 45 -8.03 7.35 -10.29
C MET A 45 -6.90 6.75 -11.13
N TYR A 46 -6.11 5.84 -10.55
CA TYR A 46 -5.12 5.06 -11.28
C TYR A 46 -5.80 4.16 -12.33
N ALA A 47 -6.86 3.44 -11.94
CA ALA A 47 -7.60 2.57 -12.85
C ALA A 47 -8.24 3.37 -14.00
N LEU A 48 -8.81 4.54 -13.73
CA LEU A 48 -9.30 5.46 -14.76
C LEU A 48 -8.19 5.93 -15.71
N GLY A 49 -7.01 6.23 -15.15
CA GLY A 49 -5.84 6.59 -15.95
C GLY A 49 -5.37 5.46 -16.86
N ASP A 50 -5.54 4.20 -16.46
CA ASP A 50 -5.23 3.03 -17.27
C ASP A 50 -6.33 2.73 -18.31
N GLU A 51 -7.61 2.79 -17.90
CA GLU A 51 -8.79 2.54 -18.76
C GLU A 51 -8.89 3.54 -19.91
N TYR A 52 -8.62 4.82 -19.65
CA TYR A 52 -8.66 5.88 -20.66
C TYR A 52 -7.30 6.20 -21.30
N ASP A 53 -6.26 5.40 -21.03
CA ASP A 53 -4.88 5.60 -21.51
C ASP A 53 -4.31 7.02 -21.21
N ILE A 54 -4.67 7.56 -20.05
CA ILE A 54 -4.17 8.86 -19.55
C ILE A 54 -2.96 8.59 -18.67
N LYS A 55 -1.80 8.31 -19.30
CA LYS A 55 -0.54 7.95 -18.61
C LYS A 55 -0.20 8.88 -17.44
N GLY A 56 -0.34 10.20 -17.61
CA GLY A 56 0.00 11.15 -16.55
C GLY A 56 -0.89 11.02 -15.31
N LEU A 57 -2.17 10.71 -15.48
CA LEU A 57 -3.10 10.49 -14.38
C LEU A 57 -2.78 9.21 -13.63
N ARG A 58 -2.50 8.13 -14.38
CA ARG A 58 -2.06 6.85 -13.81
C ARG A 58 -0.80 7.03 -12.97
N ASP A 59 0.23 7.66 -13.54
CA ASP A 59 1.52 7.86 -12.87
C ASP A 59 1.42 8.81 -11.65
N LEU A 60 0.57 9.84 -11.73
CA LEU A 60 0.29 10.71 -10.59
C LEU A 60 -0.43 9.95 -9.47
N SER A 61 -1.46 9.18 -9.81
CA SER A 61 -2.25 8.42 -8.84
C SER A 61 -1.42 7.35 -8.15
N ALA A 62 -0.52 6.67 -8.87
CA ALA A 62 0.42 5.72 -8.27
C ALA A 62 1.34 6.38 -7.24
N ARG A 63 1.84 7.59 -7.55
CA ARG A 63 2.69 8.36 -6.64
C ARG A 63 1.92 8.80 -5.40
N LYS A 64 0.70 9.33 -5.57
CA LYS A 64 -0.15 9.74 -4.44
C LYS A 64 -0.53 8.54 -3.56
N TYR A 65 -0.93 7.42 -4.16
CA TYR A 65 -1.19 6.17 -3.44
C TYR A 65 0.04 5.74 -2.61
N SER A 66 1.22 5.69 -3.22
CA SER A 66 2.46 5.32 -2.54
C SER A 66 2.84 6.28 -1.40
N TRP A 67 2.59 7.58 -1.57
CA TRP A 67 2.82 8.57 -0.50
C TRP A 67 1.82 8.45 0.66
N SER A 68 0.60 8.01 0.38
CA SER A 68 -0.41 7.75 1.41
C SER A 68 -0.16 6.45 2.20
N LEU A 69 0.71 5.56 1.73
CA LEU A 69 1.11 4.33 2.42
C LEU A 69 2.20 4.62 3.48
N ASP A 70 1.87 5.43 4.48
CA ASP A 70 2.78 5.78 5.58
C ASP A 70 2.51 4.97 6.87
N GLU A 71 3.43 5.04 7.84
CA GLU A 71 3.31 4.26 9.08
C GLU A 71 2.08 4.63 9.94
N SER A 72 1.56 5.86 9.82
CA SER A 72 0.40 6.37 10.56
C SER A 72 -0.94 5.98 9.95
N LEU A 73 -0.93 5.46 8.72
CA LEU A 73 -2.12 4.97 8.05
C LEU A 73 -2.76 3.80 8.84
N GLU A 74 -4.06 3.93 9.07
CA GLU A 74 -4.91 2.93 9.70
C GLU A 74 -5.05 1.70 8.80
N LEU A 75 -5.06 0.52 9.41
CA LEU A 75 -5.10 -0.75 8.68
C LEU A 75 -6.40 -0.87 7.87
N ASP A 76 -7.54 -0.50 8.45
CA ASP A 76 -8.84 -0.63 7.79
C ASP A 76 -8.89 0.19 6.49
N ASN A 77 -8.37 1.41 6.50
CA ASN A 77 -8.30 2.28 5.32
C ASN A 77 -7.40 1.69 4.22
N PHE A 78 -6.31 1.04 4.62
CA PHE A 78 -5.47 0.29 3.69
C PHE A 78 -6.23 -0.90 3.08
N LEU A 79 -6.86 -1.71 3.92
CA LEU A 79 -7.58 -2.92 3.50
C LEU A 79 -8.75 -2.60 2.56
N LEU A 80 -9.51 -1.54 2.85
CA LEU A 80 -10.60 -1.05 1.99
C LEU A 80 -10.12 -0.63 0.59
N SER A 81 -8.83 -0.30 0.43
CA SER A 81 -8.27 0.06 -0.88
C SER A 81 -7.88 -1.15 -1.73
N ILE A 82 -7.61 -2.31 -1.11
CA ILE A 82 -7.08 -3.51 -1.79
C ILE A 82 -8.03 -4.04 -2.87
N PRO A 83 -9.35 -4.16 -2.63
CA PRO A 83 -10.27 -4.57 -3.69
C PRO A 83 -10.17 -3.68 -4.93
N HIS A 84 -10.04 -2.35 -4.77
CA HIS A 84 -9.89 -1.45 -5.92
C HIS A 84 -8.57 -1.69 -6.68
N VAL A 85 -7.47 -1.91 -5.96
CA VAL A 85 -6.16 -2.21 -6.57
C VAL A 85 -6.22 -3.50 -7.41
N TYR A 86 -6.86 -4.55 -6.90
CA TYR A 86 -6.84 -5.87 -7.52
C TYR A 86 -7.95 -6.12 -8.54
N THR A 87 -9.10 -5.44 -8.40
CA THR A 87 -10.27 -5.67 -9.28
C THR A 87 -10.42 -4.64 -10.39
N LEU A 88 -9.97 -3.39 -10.18
CA LEU A 88 -10.10 -2.32 -11.19
C LEU A 88 -8.89 -2.21 -12.12
N THR A 89 -7.81 -2.94 -11.84
CA THR A 89 -6.60 -2.93 -12.68
C THR A 89 -6.21 -4.35 -13.10
N PRO A 90 -5.69 -4.54 -14.33
CA PRO A 90 -5.24 -5.84 -14.80
C PRO A 90 -4.06 -6.36 -13.97
N GLU A 91 -3.85 -7.69 -13.95
CA GLU A 91 -2.76 -8.33 -13.17
C GLU A 91 -1.35 -7.85 -13.56
N SER A 92 -1.17 -7.41 -14.80
CA SER A 92 0.08 -6.81 -15.28
C SER A 92 0.39 -5.44 -14.67
N SER A 93 -0.61 -4.79 -14.06
CA SER A 93 -0.46 -3.47 -13.43
C SER A 93 0.20 -3.58 -12.06
N ARG A 94 1.50 -3.28 -12.00
CA ARG A 94 2.31 -3.36 -10.78
C ARG A 94 2.44 -2.05 -10.01
N GLY A 95 1.99 -0.93 -10.59
CA GLY A 95 2.17 0.42 -10.02
C GLY A 95 1.52 0.62 -8.65
N LEU A 96 0.46 -0.11 -8.34
CA LEU A 96 -0.22 -0.10 -7.03
C LEU A 96 0.02 -1.38 -6.22
N ARG A 97 0.08 -2.54 -6.89
CA ARG A 97 0.24 -3.84 -6.24
C ARG A 97 1.57 -3.93 -5.50
N ASP A 98 2.68 -3.47 -6.09
CA ASP A 98 4.00 -3.59 -5.46
C ASP A 98 4.09 -2.77 -4.17
N PRO A 99 3.74 -1.46 -4.15
CA PRO A 99 3.69 -0.70 -2.90
C PRO A 99 2.74 -1.28 -1.86
N ALA A 100 1.56 -1.77 -2.27
CA ALA A 100 0.60 -2.36 -1.34
C ALA A 100 1.14 -3.64 -0.68
N LEU A 101 1.79 -4.52 -1.44
CA LEU A 101 2.41 -5.74 -0.92
C LEU A 101 3.56 -5.42 0.05
N GLU A 102 4.41 -4.45 -0.30
CA GLU A 102 5.50 -4.00 0.57
C GLU A 102 4.97 -3.43 1.89
N TYR A 103 3.95 -2.57 1.81
CA TYR A 103 3.31 -1.96 2.97
C TYR A 103 2.67 -3.01 3.88
N ALA A 104 1.88 -3.93 3.32
CA ALA A 104 1.23 -5.00 4.07
C ALA A 104 2.23 -5.89 4.80
N ARG A 105 3.32 -6.26 4.12
CA ARG A 105 4.41 -7.05 4.72
C ARG A 105 5.03 -6.32 5.92
N ASN A 106 5.32 -5.02 5.78
CA ASN A 106 5.90 -4.23 6.85
C ASN A 106 4.95 -4.09 8.05
N LYS A 107 3.65 -3.88 7.80
CA LYS A 107 2.63 -3.83 8.86
C LYS A 107 2.48 -5.17 9.57
N LEU A 108 2.46 -6.30 8.84
CA LEU A 108 2.42 -7.64 9.45
C LEU A 108 3.65 -7.95 10.31
N GLN A 109 4.84 -7.50 9.89
CA GLN A 109 6.05 -7.64 10.70
C GLN A 109 5.97 -6.81 11.99
N ALA A 110 5.49 -5.57 11.90
CA ALA A 110 5.31 -4.70 13.07
C ALA A 110 4.18 -5.19 14.01
N ALA A 111 3.18 -5.88 13.46
CA ALA A 111 2.00 -6.36 14.17
C ALA A 111 2.30 -7.46 15.19
N GLY A 112 3.33 -8.28 14.99
CA GLY A 112 3.70 -9.35 15.91
C GLY A 112 2.60 -10.38 16.21
N GLY A 113 1.61 -10.56 15.33
CA GLY A 113 0.53 -11.54 15.51
C GLY A 113 -0.62 -11.11 16.44
N ARG A 114 -0.86 -9.80 16.60
CA ARG A 114 -2.05 -9.30 17.31
C ARG A 114 -3.37 -9.76 16.64
N SER A 115 -4.41 -9.98 17.46
CA SER A 115 -5.68 -10.59 17.02
C SER A 115 -6.54 -9.68 16.14
N ASP A 116 -6.51 -8.37 16.38
CA ASP A 116 -7.18 -7.33 15.58
C ASP A 116 -6.79 -7.42 14.10
N ILE A 117 -5.51 -7.65 13.84
CA ILE A 117 -4.98 -7.75 12.49
C ILE A 117 -5.38 -9.07 11.84
N ARG A 118 -5.49 -10.14 12.62
CA ARG A 118 -5.97 -11.42 12.10
C ARG A 118 -7.42 -11.31 11.60
N ASP A 119 -8.30 -10.72 12.39
CA ASP A 119 -9.72 -10.60 12.04
C ASP A 119 -9.90 -9.75 10.77
N ALA A 120 -9.17 -8.63 10.66
CA ALA A 120 -9.21 -7.76 9.49
C ALA A 120 -8.70 -8.46 8.20
N PHE A 121 -7.66 -9.28 8.32
CA PHE A 121 -7.18 -10.08 7.19
C PHE A 121 -8.11 -11.25 6.85
N ASP A 122 -8.80 -11.85 7.83
CA ASP A 122 -9.78 -12.92 7.60
C ASP A 122 -10.98 -12.40 6.76
N GLU A 123 -11.44 -11.18 6.99
CA GLU A 123 -12.44 -10.51 6.15
C GLU A 123 -11.90 -10.28 4.73
N LEU A 124 -10.68 -9.76 4.60
CA LEU A 124 -10.04 -9.53 3.31
C LEU A 124 -9.83 -10.82 2.51
N VAL A 125 -9.58 -11.98 3.16
CA VAL A 125 -9.47 -13.27 2.48
C VAL A 125 -10.74 -13.59 1.70
N MET A 126 -11.90 -13.22 2.22
CA MET A 126 -13.18 -13.46 1.58
C MET A 126 -13.43 -12.50 0.42
N GLU A 127 -12.97 -11.25 0.52
CA GLU A 127 -13.17 -10.23 -0.51
C GLU A 127 -12.14 -10.28 -1.64
N CYS A 128 -10.86 -10.51 -1.33
CA CYS A 128 -9.75 -10.45 -2.28
C CYS A 128 -8.66 -11.50 -1.96
N PRO A 129 -8.90 -12.79 -2.26
CA PRO A 129 -7.94 -13.86 -1.98
C PRO A 129 -6.66 -13.76 -2.81
N GLU A 130 -6.70 -13.14 -3.99
CA GLU A 130 -5.55 -12.97 -4.89
C GLU A 130 -4.46 -12.12 -4.24
N PHE A 131 -4.85 -11.04 -3.55
CA PHE A 131 -3.90 -10.21 -2.80
C PHE A 131 -3.20 -11.02 -1.72
N LEU A 132 -3.93 -11.81 -0.93
CA LEU A 132 -3.35 -12.59 0.14
C LEU A 132 -2.38 -13.66 -0.38
N LYS A 133 -2.77 -14.33 -1.48
CA LYS A 133 -1.92 -15.30 -2.18
C LYS A 133 -0.62 -14.63 -2.66
N GLU A 134 -0.71 -13.46 -3.30
CA GLU A 134 0.47 -12.70 -3.72
C GLU A 134 1.31 -12.24 -2.52
N LEU A 135 0.69 -11.78 -1.44
CA LEU A 135 1.37 -11.38 -0.21
C LEU A 135 2.15 -12.53 0.42
N LEU A 136 1.58 -13.75 0.43
CA LEU A 136 2.28 -14.95 0.90
C LEU A 136 3.50 -15.24 0.03
N TYR A 137 3.36 -15.26 -1.29
CA TYR A 137 4.51 -15.48 -2.19
C TYR A 137 5.56 -14.38 -2.04
N TYR A 138 5.13 -13.13 -1.93
CA TYR A 138 6.00 -11.98 -1.71
C TYR A 138 6.78 -12.13 -0.40
N CYS A 139 6.12 -12.55 0.68
CA CYS A 139 6.77 -12.79 1.98
C CYS A 139 7.80 -13.92 1.93
N VAL A 140 7.53 -15.00 1.17
CA VAL A 140 8.45 -16.14 1.02
C VAL A 140 9.66 -15.79 0.16
N GLN A 141 9.45 -15.02 -0.92
CA GLN A 141 10.52 -14.67 -1.86
C GLN A 141 11.37 -13.51 -1.38
N ALA A 142 10.79 -12.55 -0.66
CA ALA A 142 11.51 -11.38 -0.23
C ALA A 142 12.33 -11.68 1.04
N PRO A 143 13.64 -11.36 1.07
CA PRO A 143 14.42 -11.45 2.30
C PRO A 143 13.82 -10.51 3.35
N SER A 144 13.86 -10.91 4.63
CA SER A 144 13.54 -9.99 5.72
C SER A 144 14.50 -8.81 5.68
N LEU A 145 14.05 -7.62 6.08
CA LEU A 145 14.90 -6.43 6.16
C LEU A 145 15.19 -6.16 7.63
N GLY A 146 16.47 -5.99 7.98
CA GLY A 146 16.90 -5.75 9.35
C GLY A 146 18.07 -4.78 9.44
N TYR A 147 18.36 -4.31 10.65
CA TYR A 147 19.51 -3.47 10.96
C TYR A 147 20.74 -4.35 11.18
N CYS A 148 21.75 -4.19 10.33
CA CYS A 148 23.07 -4.79 10.55
C CYS A 148 23.98 -3.80 11.27
N PRO A 149 24.77 -4.24 12.27
CA PRO A 149 25.81 -3.42 12.89
C PRO A 149 26.84 -2.86 11.90
N CYS A 150 26.94 -3.46 10.71
CA CYS A 150 27.87 -3.12 9.65
C CYS A 150 27.47 -1.92 8.77
N THR A 151 26.17 -1.68 8.58
CA THR A 151 25.62 -0.60 7.72
C THR A 151 25.12 0.62 8.51
N GLY A 152 25.19 0.55 9.84
CA GLY A 152 24.73 1.60 10.74
C GLY A 152 23.21 1.59 10.97
N PRO A 153 22.71 2.38 11.94
CA PRO A 153 21.33 2.30 12.43
C PRO A 153 20.29 2.94 11.49
N ARG A 154 20.71 3.47 10.33
CA ARG A 154 19.84 4.21 9.40
C ARG A 154 19.31 3.38 8.25
N ASN A 155 20.06 2.36 7.81
CA ASN A 155 19.72 1.59 6.61
C ASN A 155 19.39 0.15 6.98
N LYS A 156 18.20 -0.30 6.57
CA LYS A 156 17.84 -1.72 6.63
C LYS A 156 18.56 -2.47 5.52
N VAL A 157 19.04 -3.67 5.80
CA VAL A 157 19.70 -4.57 4.86
C VAL A 157 18.94 -5.89 4.76
N PRO A 158 19.00 -6.59 3.61
CA PRO A 158 18.46 -7.93 3.48
C PRO A 158 19.12 -8.88 4.46
N VAL A 159 18.32 -9.59 5.24
CA VAL A 159 18.74 -10.61 6.19
C VAL A 159 18.13 -11.95 5.81
N GLU A 160 18.86 -13.01 6.07
CA GLU A 160 18.34 -14.37 6.01
C GLU A 160 17.43 -14.60 7.22
N ALA A 161 16.25 -15.18 6.97
CA ALA A 161 15.28 -15.46 8.03
C ALA A 161 15.84 -16.44 9.07
N GLU A 162 16.70 -17.35 8.64
CA GLU A 162 17.38 -18.32 9.49
C GLU A 162 18.70 -17.70 9.99
N GLY A 163 18.82 -17.47 11.30
CA GLY A 163 20.02 -16.92 11.93
C GLY A 163 20.23 -15.40 11.80
N TYR A 164 19.27 -14.66 11.21
CA TYR A 164 19.34 -13.19 11.04
C TYR A 164 20.68 -12.71 10.49
N ARG A 165 21.15 -13.41 9.45
CA ARG A 165 22.43 -13.14 8.80
C ARG A 165 22.26 -12.05 7.76
N CYS A 166 23.04 -10.98 7.86
CA CYS A 166 23.05 -9.93 6.84
C CYS A 166 23.61 -10.47 5.52
N LYS A 167 22.87 -10.38 4.42
CA LYS A 167 23.32 -10.81 3.08
C LYS A 167 24.43 -9.92 2.50
N GLY A 168 24.59 -8.70 3.01
CA GLY A 168 25.66 -7.79 2.59
C GLY A 168 27.02 -8.12 3.19
N CYS A 169 27.07 -8.42 4.50
CA CYS A 169 28.34 -8.63 5.22
C CYS A 169 28.58 -10.08 5.70
N GLY A 170 27.58 -10.95 5.59
CA GLY A 170 27.64 -12.36 6.02
C GLY A 170 27.63 -12.58 7.53
N LYS A 171 27.53 -11.53 8.36
CA LYS A 171 27.54 -11.63 9.83
C LYS A 171 26.13 -11.85 10.38
N GLU A 172 26.05 -12.67 11.42
CA GLU A 172 24.86 -12.89 12.25
C GLU A 172 24.65 -11.74 13.23
N GLY A 173 23.45 -11.63 13.80
CA GLY A 173 23.10 -10.58 14.76
C GLY A 173 22.49 -9.33 14.14
N ALA A 174 21.91 -9.44 12.93
CA ALA A 174 21.04 -8.38 12.43
C ALA A 174 19.73 -8.37 13.23
N SER A 175 19.25 -7.19 13.59
CA SER A 175 17.99 -7.04 14.34
C SER A 175 16.87 -6.61 13.41
N LEU A 176 15.68 -7.18 13.55
CA LEU A 176 14.48 -6.66 12.86
C LEU A 176 13.97 -5.34 13.48
N SER A 177 14.29 -5.11 14.76
CA SER A 177 13.99 -3.87 15.48
C SER A 177 15.19 -2.92 15.45
N ARG A 178 14.89 -1.61 15.49
CA ARG A 178 15.92 -0.57 15.53
C ARG A 178 16.76 -0.70 16.80
N PRO A 179 18.10 -0.76 16.71
CA PRO A 179 18.99 -0.79 17.87
C PRO A 179 18.99 0.53 18.63
#